data_AF-A0A194QK15-F1
#
_entry.id   AF-A0A194QK15-F1
#
_cell.length_a   1.000
_cell.length_b   1.000
_cell.length_c   1.000
_cell.angle_alpha   90.00
_cell.angle_beta   90.00
_cell.angle_gamma   90.00
#
_symmetry.space_group_name_H-M   'P 1'
#
loop_
_entity.id
_entity.type
_entity.pdbx_description
1 polymer ?
#
loop_
_entity_poly.entity_id
_entity_poly.type
_entity_poly.pdbx_seq_one_letter_code
_entity_poly.pdbx_strand_id
1 'polypeptide(L)'
;MDRPSTSRQSIEKVEMFEVREHVPYQAELTRAPAAYDAESGEMYSSSWNSAWQAICQLFNLLHHMQIAIVVFSMWHFALTSSPNGSISNLQLHIIFAGTGYQLFLVEAVLTLHRHNAWSGHLSLDGKRIVHGCLQLIGAIFVIAGTFLGLAEVDMQINTPHGICGVIALAFSLISFITGIIALFSSKVRLMIKTGPVKILHIAVGLFAISMGLITMAIGFNMDYFSATQPGLSTALMARRYDTRTTIFSPEGRLYQVEYAMEAISHAGTSLGILATDGILLAAERRNTNKLLDEVFFSEKIYKLNDDMVCSVAGITSDANVLTNELRLIAQRYLLQYGESIPCKRPFGVSILYMGWDKHYGYQLYQSDPSGNYGGWKATCIGNNSAAAVSSLKQEYKENETTLAEAQALAIKVLSKTLDMTKLTPEKVEMATLTRKDNKTIIRILTSTEVEKLIAEFEKTEAEAEAAMKQPPKS
;
A
#
# COMPACT_ATOMS: atom_id res chain seq x y z
N MET A 1 38.49 -94.48 -5.67
CA MET A 1 37.66 -93.95 -4.57
C MET A 1 38.34 -92.71 -4.04
N ASP A 2 37.60 -91.61 -4.22
CA ASP A 2 37.65 -90.25 -3.70
C ASP A 2 38.95 -89.55 -3.30
N ARG A 3 38.99 -88.31 -3.80
CA ARG A 3 40.13 -87.43 -3.97
C ARG A 3 40.60 -86.78 -2.67
N PRO A 4 41.89 -86.41 -2.62
CA PRO A 4 42.52 -85.80 -1.46
C PRO A 4 42.39 -84.27 -1.50
N SER A 5 42.44 -83.67 -0.31
CA SER A 5 42.67 -82.24 -0.12
C SER A 5 44.10 -81.89 -0.51
N THR A 6 44.27 -80.84 -1.31
CA THR A 6 45.60 -80.32 -1.66
C THR A 6 45.65 -78.83 -1.32
N SER A 7 46.40 -78.54 -0.27
CA SER A 7 47.09 -77.26 -0.10
C SER A 7 48.44 -77.30 -0.83
N ARG A 8 48.97 -76.10 -1.07
CA ARG A 8 50.28 -75.70 -1.63
C ARG A 8 50.32 -75.40 -3.14
N GLN A 9 50.52 -74.10 -3.42
CA GLN A 9 51.67 -73.49 -4.10
C GLN A 9 52.36 -74.39 -5.15
N SER A 10 52.65 -73.99 -6.37
CA SER A 10 52.95 -72.69 -7.00
C SER A 10 53.27 -73.02 -8.47
N ILE A 11 53.22 -72.06 -9.40
CA ILE A 11 54.22 -71.84 -10.48
C ILE A 11 53.67 -70.78 -11.45
N GLU A 12 54.60 -69.92 -11.86
CA GLU A 12 54.48 -68.71 -12.65
C GLU A 12 54.00 -68.88 -14.10
N LYS A 13 53.41 -67.77 -14.59
CA LYS A 13 53.50 -67.14 -15.92
C LYS A 13 53.48 -68.03 -17.18
N VAL A 14 52.45 -67.80 -18.01
CA VAL A 14 52.62 -67.42 -19.42
C VAL A 14 51.57 -66.36 -19.78
N GLU A 15 52.05 -65.19 -20.21
CA GLU A 15 51.25 -64.15 -20.86
C GLU A 15 50.72 -64.65 -22.20
N MET A 16 49.42 -64.51 -22.43
CA MET A 16 48.83 -64.52 -23.77
C MET A 16 48.18 -63.17 -23.99
N PHE A 17 48.84 -62.35 -24.81
CA PHE A 17 48.28 -61.16 -25.40
C PHE A 17 47.13 -61.58 -26.34
N GLU A 18 45.90 -61.20 -26.00
CA GLU A 18 44.83 -61.08 -26.99
C GLU A 18 44.33 -59.64 -27.05
N VAL A 19 44.11 -59.23 -28.28
CA VAL A 19 44.06 -57.86 -28.78
C VAL A 19 42.82 -57.13 -28.28
N ARG A 20 43.02 -55.91 -27.78
CA ARG A 20 41.97 -54.93 -27.42
C ARG A 20 40.92 -54.81 -28.53
N GLU A 21 39.68 -55.21 -28.25
CA GLU A 21 38.53 -54.50 -28.79
C GLU A 21 38.21 -53.33 -27.86
N HIS A 22 38.35 -52.12 -28.39
CA HIS A 22 37.97 -50.88 -27.72
C HIS A 22 36.46 -50.85 -27.53
N VAL A 23 35.97 -51.29 -26.37
CA VAL A 23 34.64 -50.94 -25.89
C VAL A 23 34.71 -49.52 -25.31
N PRO A 24 33.90 -48.56 -25.80
CA PRO A 24 33.97 -47.18 -25.34
C PRO A 24 33.55 -47.07 -23.86
N TYR A 25 34.37 -46.33 -23.10
CA TYR A 25 34.31 -46.05 -21.66
C TYR A 25 33.04 -45.29 -21.17
N GLN A 26 31.89 -45.42 -21.82
CA GLN A 26 30.70 -44.60 -21.50
C GLN A 26 29.39 -45.36 -21.24
N ALA A 27 29.42 -46.66 -20.99
CA ALA A 27 28.19 -47.42 -20.67
C ALA A 27 28.04 -47.90 -19.21
N GLU A 28 28.93 -47.51 -18.29
CA GLU A 28 28.89 -47.98 -16.88
C GLU A 28 28.59 -46.89 -15.84
N LEU A 29 28.29 -45.66 -16.27
CA LEU A 29 28.04 -44.52 -15.37
C LEU A 29 26.56 -44.17 -15.15
N THR A 30 25.61 -45.04 -15.54
CA THR A 30 24.16 -44.77 -15.36
C THR A 30 23.36 -45.88 -14.67
N ARG A 31 23.99 -46.88 -14.06
CA ARG A 31 23.32 -47.69 -13.02
C ARG A 31 23.89 -47.33 -11.66
N ALA A 32 23.09 -46.61 -10.87
CA ALA A 32 23.37 -46.40 -9.46
C ALA A 32 23.65 -47.77 -8.80
N PRO A 33 24.76 -47.95 -8.06
CA PRO A 33 25.02 -49.21 -7.38
C PRO A 33 23.97 -49.38 -6.29
N ALA A 34 23.25 -50.50 -6.31
CA ALA A 34 22.48 -50.94 -5.16
C ALA A 34 23.50 -51.26 -4.05
N ALA A 35 23.65 -50.34 -3.09
CA ALA A 35 24.48 -50.58 -1.92
C ALA A 35 23.80 -51.64 -1.07
N TYR A 36 24.40 -52.83 -0.98
CA TYR A 36 23.99 -53.89 -0.08
C TYR A 36 24.54 -53.58 1.32
N ASP A 37 23.66 -53.46 2.32
CA ASP A 37 24.05 -53.34 3.72
C ASP A 37 24.17 -54.74 4.34
N ALA A 38 25.39 -55.08 4.75
CA ALA A 38 25.72 -56.42 5.24
C ALA A 38 25.27 -56.68 6.69
N GLU A 39 24.91 -55.65 7.46
CA GLU A 39 24.46 -55.83 8.86
C GLU A 39 22.95 -56.07 8.98
N SER A 40 22.14 -55.50 8.08
CA SER A 40 20.67 -55.55 8.17
C SER A 40 20.01 -56.59 7.26
N GLY A 41 20.72 -57.07 6.22
CA GLY A 41 20.20 -58.09 5.30
C GLY A 41 19.08 -57.61 4.36
N GLU A 42 18.75 -56.31 4.34
CA GLU A 42 17.73 -55.76 3.46
C GLU A 42 18.33 -55.09 2.21
N MET A 43 17.75 -55.38 1.06
CA MET A 43 18.08 -54.75 -0.22
C MET A 43 17.32 -53.43 -0.32
N TYR A 44 18.02 -52.29 -0.48
CA TYR A 44 17.39 -50.96 -0.51
C TYR A 44 16.23 -50.90 -1.53
N SER A 45 15.02 -50.72 -0.99
CA SER A 45 13.80 -50.57 -1.80
C SER A 45 13.81 -49.27 -2.61
N SER A 46 13.22 -49.33 -3.81
CA SER A 46 13.13 -48.30 -4.87
C SER A 46 13.35 -46.82 -4.46
N SER A 47 14.09 -46.06 -5.26
CA SER A 47 14.37 -44.62 -5.07
C SER A 47 13.13 -43.77 -4.74
N TRP A 48 11.96 -44.19 -5.19
CA TRP A 48 10.66 -43.59 -4.89
C TRP A 48 10.28 -43.59 -3.40
N ASN A 49 10.59 -44.67 -2.66
CA ASN A 49 10.28 -44.73 -1.22
C ASN A 49 11.14 -43.75 -0.43
N SER A 50 12.43 -43.63 -0.80
CA SER A 50 13.36 -42.67 -0.21
C SER A 50 12.95 -41.23 -0.55
N ALA A 51 12.58 -40.96 -1.80
CA ALA A 51 12.09 -39.65 -2.23
C ALA A 51 10.78 -39.26 -1.51
N TRP A 52 9.83 -40.18 -1.39
CA TRP A 52 8.57 -39.96 -0.68
C TRP A 52 8.80 -39.64 0.79
N GLN A 53 9.70 -40.37 1.45
CA GLN A 53 10.07 -40.10 2.84
C GLN A 53 10.68 -38.71 3.02
N ALA A 54 11.57 -38.28 2.11
CA ALA A 54 12.15 -36.95 2.14
C ALA A 54 11.09 -35.85 1.97
N ILE A 55 10.11 -36.05 1.09
CA ILE A 55 8.98 -35.13 0.90
C ILE A 55 8.14 -35.03 2.19
N CYS A 56 7.79 -36.17 2.81
CA CYS A 56 7.05 -36.17 4.07
C CYS A 56 7.79 -35.45 5.20
N GLN A 57 9.11 -35.61 5.28
CA GLN A 57 9.95 -34.91 6.27
C GLN A 57 10.00 -33.40 5.99
N LEU A 58 10.11 -32.98 4.73
CA LEU A 58 10.07 -31.57 4.34
C LEU A 58 8.75 -30.92 4.75
N PHE A 59 7.62 -31.55 4.44
CA PHE A 59 6.31 -31.03 4.87
C PHE A 59 6.19 -30.97 6.39
N ASN A 60 6.66 -31.98 7.11
CA ASN A 60 6.64 -31.95 8.58
C ASN A 60 7.48 -30.79 9.15
N LEU A 61 8.68 -30.55 8.60
CA LEU A 61 9.51 -29.41 8.99
C LEU A 61 8.81 -28.07 8.72
N LEU A 62 8.20 -27.92 7.54
CA LEU A 62 7.44 -26.71 7.19
C LEU A 62 6.27 -26.46 8.16
N HIS A 63 5.56 -27.51 8.59
CA HIS A 63 4.50 -27.37 9.60
C HIS A 63 5.06 -26.87 10.94
N HIS A 64 6.16 -27.44 11.43
CA HIS A 64 6.80 -26.96 12.67
C HIS A 64 7.27 -25.50 12.55
N MET A 65 7.83 -25.11 11.40
CA MET A 65 8.20 -23.72 11.15
C MET A 65 6.99 -22.78 11.16
N GLN A 66 5.87 -23.18 10.53
CA GLN A 66 4.63 -22.39 10.52
C GLN A 66 4.07 -22.22 11.94
N ILE A 67 4.06 -23.29 12.74
CA ILE A 67 3.64 -23.25 14.15
C ILE A 67 4.51 -22.26 14.92
N ALA A 68 5.83 -22.34 14.78
CA ALA A 68 6.75 -21.43 15.43
C ALA A 68 6.51 -19.97 15.02
N ILE A 69 6.33 -19.69 13.73
CA ILE A 69 6.03 -18.35 13.23
C ILE A 69 4.74 -17.80 13.87
N VAL A 70 3.68 -18.61 13.94
CA VAL A 70 2.41 -18.20 14.56
C VAL A 70 2.61 -17.89 16.04
N VAL A 71 3.26 -18.77 16.79
CA VAL A 71 3.51 -18.58 18.25
C VAL A 71 4.35 -17.32 18.50
N PHE A 72 5.48 -17.16 17.81
CA PHE A 72 6.34 -16.00 18.00
C PHE A 72 5.67 -14.70 17.58
N SER A 73 4.86 -14.72 16.53
CA SER A 73 4.10 -13.54 16.10
C SER A 73 3.08 -13.12 17.16
N MET A 74 2.38 -14.08 17.77
CA MET A 74 1.46 -13.82 18.88
C MET A 74 2.18 -13.29 20.13
N TRP A 75 3.32 -13.87 20.47
CA TRP A 75 4.12 -13.43 21.61
C TRP A 75 4.66 -12.02 21.41
N HIS A 76 5.21 -11.74 20.23
CA HIS A 76 5.69 -10.40 19.89
C HIS A 76 4.57 -9.39 20.06
N PHE A 77 3.41 -9.63 19.44
CA PHE A 77 2.24 -8.78 19.59
C PHE A 77 1.81 -8.59 21.05
N ALA A 78 1.69 -9.67 21.82
CA ALA A 78 1.26 -9.59 23.22
C ALA A 78 2.26 -8.82 24.10
N LEU A 79 3.56 -8.94 23.82
CA LEU A 79 4.61 -8.26 24.60
C LEU A 79 4.85 -6.80 24.16
N THR A 80 4.44 -6.41 22.94
CA THR A 80 4.66 -5.04 22.42
C THR A 80 3.41 -4.18 22.29
N SER A 81 2.22 -4.73 22.58
CA SER A 81 0.94 -4.01 22.38
C SER A 81 0.65 -2.94 23.43
N SER A 82 1.31 -2.95 24.59
CA SER A 82 1.13 -1.92 25.63
C SER A 82 2.23 -0.85 25.55
N PRO A 83 1.89 0.45 25.41
CA PRO A 83 2.87 1.55 25.33
C PRO A 83 3.76 1.68 26.56
N ASN A 84 3.27 1.24 27.72
CA ASN A 84 3.97 1.38 29.01
C ASN A 84 4.76 0.11 29.39
N GLY A 85 4.78 -0.90 28.51
CA GLY A 85 5.39 -2.21 28.79
C GLY A 85 4.66 -3.03 29.87
N SER A 86 3.47 -2.59 30.30
CA SER A 86 2.63 -3.37 31.23
C SER A 86 2.04 -4.59 30.53
N ILE A 87 1.96 -5.71 31.24
CA ILE A 87 1.35 -6.95 30.75
C ILE A 87 -0.04 -7.10 31.38
N SER A 88 -1.10 -6.99 30.58
CA SER A 88 -2.49 -7.17 31.02
C SER A 88 -2.93 -8.65 31.00
N ASN A 89 -4.08 -8.94 31.61
CA ASN A 89 -4.69 -10.27 31.59
C ASN A 89 -5.00 -10.73 30.16
N LEU A 90 -5.46 -9.83 29.29
CA LEU A 90 -5.63 -10.12 27.86
C LEU A 90 -4.33 -10.51 27.15
N GLN A 91 -3.22 -9.82 27.41
CA GLN A 91 -1.92 -10.18 26.82
C GLN A 91 -1.43 -11.54 27.34
N LEU A 92 -1.62 -11.81 28.63
CA LEU A 92 -1.34 -13.13 29.19
C LEU A 92 -2.27 -14.20 28.60
N HIS A 93 -3.56 -13.89 28.38
CA HIS A 93 -4.49 -14.80 27.70
C HIS A 93 -3.97 -15.17 26.31
N ILE A 94 -3.53 -14.20 25.51
CA ILE A 94 -2.98 -14.46 24.17
C ILE A 94 -1.75 -15.38 24.23
N ILE A 95 -0.82 -15.12 25.17
CA ILE A 95 0.38 -15.93 25.34
C ILE A 95 0.03 -17.34 25.81
N PHE A 96 -0.72 -17.48 26.90
CA PHE A 96 -1.03 -18.78 27.50
C PHE A 96 -1.99 -19.61 26.64
N ALA A 97 -3.11 -19.03 26.18
CA ALA A 97 -4.08 -19.76 25.35
C ALA A 97 -3.51 -20.08 23.96
N GLY A 98 -2.81 -19.12 23.33
CA GLY A 98 -2.17 -19.31 22.03
C GLY A 98 -1.10 -20.41 22.05
N THR A 99 -0.16 -20.33 23.01
CA THR A 99 0.87 -21.37 23.19
C THR A 99 0.26 -22.71 23.57
N GLY A 100 -0.71 -22.68 24.47
CA GLY A 100 -1.41 -23.87 24.95
C GLY A 100 -2.05 -24.64 23.82
N TYR A 101 -2.81 -23.99 22.94
CA TYR A 101 -3.47 -24.67 21.82
C TYR A 101 -2.46 -25.25 20.81
N GLN A 102 -1.34 -24.57 20.57
CA GLN A 102 -0.30 -25.08 19.66
C GLN A 102 0.38 -26.34 20.23
N LEU A 103 0.67 -26.36 21.53
CA LEU A 103 1.20 -27.55 22.21
C LEU A 103 0.15 -28.67 22.33
N PHE A 104 -1.08 -28.32 22.72
CA PHE A 104 -2.17 -29.26 23.02
C PHE A 104 -2.65 -30.02 21.78
N LEU A 105 -2.81 -29.32 20.65
CA LEU A 105 -3.56 -29.80 19.50
C LEU A 105 -2.69 -30.06 18.28
N VAL A 106 -1.65 -29.26 18.06
CA VAL A 106 -0.86 -29.35 16.83
C VAL A 106 0.42 -30.16 17.07
N GLU A 107 1.27 -29.73 18.00
CA GLU A 107 2.53 -30.42 18.31
C GLU A 107 2.31 -31.82 18.86
N ALA A 108 1.33 -32.00 19.77
CA ALA A 108 0.97 -33.31 20.28
C ALA A 108 0.58 -34.29 19.17
N VAL A 109 -0.14 -33.86 18.14
CA VAL A 109 -0.54 -34.71 17.01
C VAL A 109 0.65 -35.00 16.09
N LEU A 110 1.46 -33.97 15.79
CA LEU A 110 2.67 -34.14 14.97
C LEU A 110 3.69 -35.11 15.60
N THR A 111 3.70 -35.22 16.94
CA THR A 111 4.55 -36.19 17.66
C THR A 111 4.23 -37.64 17.30
N LEU A 112 2.97 -37.94 16.95
CA LEU A 112 2.54 -39.29 16.56
C LEU A 112 2.89 -39.62 15.11
N HIS A 113 3.27 -38.63 14.29
CA HIS A 113 3.59 -38.85 12.89
C HIS A 113 4.85 -39.71 12.71
N ARG A 114 4.83 -40.62 11.73
CA ARG A 114 5.95 -41.56 11.49
C ARG A 114 7.23 -40.84 11.10
N HIS A 115 7.11 -39.81 10.24
CA HIS A 115 8.24 -39.09 9.66
C HIS A 115 8.52 -37.75 10.35
N ASN A 116 8.08 -37.56 11.59
CA ASN A 116 8.42 -36.34 12.34
C ASN A 116 9.92 -36.32 12.66
N ALA A 117 10.58 -35.20 12.39
CA ALA A 117 12.03 -35.05 12.48
C ALA A 117 12.59 -35.32 13.90
N TRP A 118 11.93 -34.83 14.95
CA TRP A 118 12.46 -34.93 16.31
C TRP A 118 11.95 -36.17 17.07
N SER A 119 10.68 -36.54 16.87
CA SER A 119 10.08 -37.71 17.53
C SER A 119 10.26 -39.01 16.74
N GLY A 120 10.78 -38.96 15.51
CA GLY A 120 10.96 -40.11 14.62
C GLY A 120 11.79 -41.25 15.21
N HIS A 121 12.75 -40.91 16.07
CA HIS A 121 13.65 -41.85 16.76
C HIS A 121 13.00 -42.52 18.00
N LEU A 122 11.81 -42.07 18.42
CA LEU A 122 11.11 -42.62 19.57
C LEU A 122 10.32 -43.87 19.19
N SER A 123 10.26 -44.83 20.11
CA SER A 123 9.34 -45.97 20.01
C SER A 123 7.89 -45.51 19.99
N LEU A 124 6.97 -46.35 19.49
CA LEU A 124 5.53 -46.02 19.45
C LEU A 124 4.97 -45.70 20.84
N ASP A 125 5.44 -46.40 21.88
CA ASP A 125 5.03 -46.13 23.26
C ASP A 125 5.66 -44.84 23.79
N GLY A 126 6.92 -44.56 23.43
CA GLY A 126 7.56 -43.27 23.70
C GLY A 126 6.79 -42.10 23.08
N LYS A 127 6.38 -42.21 21.80
CA LYS A 127 5.57 -41.20 21.11
C LYS A 127 4.23 -40.96 21.81
N ARG A 128 3.56 -42.02 22.29
CA ARG A 128 2.29 -41.91 23.04
C ARG A 128 2.47 -41.20 24.38
N ILE A 129 3.55 -41.48 25.10
CA ILE A 129 3.88 -40.81 26.36
C ILE A 129 4.12 -39.32 26.10
N VAL A 130 4.97 -38.99 25.13
CA VAL A 130 5.29 -37.60 24.79
C VAL A 130 4.05 -36.84 24.30
N HIS A 131 3.20 -37.47 23.47
CA HIS A 131 1.89 -36.94 23.09
C HIS A 131 1.03 -36.59 24.31
N GLY A 132 0.93 -37.52 25.28
CA GLY A 132 0.19 -37.28 26.52
C GLY A 132 0.79 -36.17 27.38
N CYS A 133 2.11 -36.06 27.45
CA CYS A 133 2.80 -34.98 28.16
C CYS A 133 2.54 -33.62 27.52
N LEU A 134 2.61 -33.53 26.18
CA LEU A 134 2.30 -32.29 25.45
C LEU A 134 0.83 -31.89 25.59
N GLN A 135 -0.09 -32.86 25.58
CA GLN A 135 -1.50 -32.61 25.88
C GLN A 135 -1.72 -32.13 27.32
N LEU A 136 -1.01 -32.67 28.30
CA LEU A 136 -1.13 -32.21 29.68
C LEU A 136 -0.63 -30.76 29.82
N ILE A 137 0.58 -30.47 29.33
CA ILE A 137 1.18 -29.14 29.40
C ILE A 137 0.33 -28.12 28.63
N GLY A 138 -0.07 -28.46 27.41
CA GLY A 138 -0.92 -27.62 26.58
C GLY A 138 -2.27 -27.33 27.24
N ALA A 139 -2.93 -28.33 27.84
CA ALA A 139 -4.21 -28.14 28.53
C ALA A 139 -4.08 -27.17 29.72
N ILE A 140 -3.02 -27.26 30.51
CA ILE A 140 -2.75 -26.34 31.63
C ILE A 140 -2.66 -24.90 31.11
N PHE A 141 -1.91 -24.69 30.02
CA PHE A 141 -1.75 -23.37 29.39
C PHE A 141 -3.07 -22.84 28.81
N VAL A 142 -3.84 -23.68 28.13
CA VAL A 142 -5.16 -23.30 27.59
C VAL A 142 -6.13 -22.90 28.70
N ILE A 143 -6.19 -23.67 29.79
CA ILE A 143 -7.07 -23.38 30.94
C ILE A 143 -6.65 -22.08 31.61
N ALA A 144 -5.36 -21.92 31.91
CA ALA A 144 -4.83 -20.72 32.55
C ALA A 144 -5.08 -19.47 31.69
N GLY A 145 -4.76 -19.55 30.38
CA GLY A 145 -5.01 -18.47 29.44
C GLY A 145 -6.49 -18.14 29.33
N THR A 146 -7.37 -19.13 29.20
CA THR A 146 -8.82 -18.89 29.10
C THR A 146 -9.38 -18.25 30.37
N PHE A 147 -8.93 -18.70 31.56
CA PHE A 147 -9.34 -18.10 32.83
C PHE A 147 -8.87 -16.65 32.96
N LEU A 148 -7.62 -16.35 32.59
CA LEU A 148 -7.10 -14.97 32.55
C LEU A 148 -7.92 -14.09 31.62
N GLY A 149 -8.33 -14.64 30.47
CA GLY A 149 -9.22 -13.95 29.54
C GLY A 149 -10.59 -13.64 30.15
N LEU A 150 -11.20 -14.62 30.81
CA LEU A 150 -12.52 -14.49 31.44
C LEU A 150 -12.51 -13.62 32.71
N ALA A 151 -11.35 -13.44 33.35
CA ALA A 151 -11.18 -12.63 34.56
C ALA A 151 -11.18 -11.11 34.28
N GLU A 152 -11.14 -10.69 33.02
CA GLU A 152 -11.24 -9.29 32.59
C GLU A 152 -12.68 -8.97 32.16
N VAL A 153 -13.26 -7.88 32.69
CA VAL A 153 -14.68 -7.53 32.58
C VAL A 153 -15.13 -7.30 31.11
N ASP A 154 -14.19 -7.07 30.19
CA ASP A 154 -14.44 -6.71 28.80
C ASP A 154 -14.31 -7.86 27.79
N MET A 155 -13.99 -9.09 28.23
CA MET A 155 -14.03 -10.24 27.31
C MET A 155 -15.47 -10.59 26.97
N GLN A 156 -15.98 -10.03 25.87
CA GLN A 156 -17.32 -10.29 25.38
C GLN A 156 -17.45 -11.73 24.87
N ILE A 157 -17.91 -12.64 25.74
CA ILE A 157 -18.13 -14.06 25.41
C ILE A 157 -19.10 -14.22 24.23
N ASN A 158 -20.00 -13.25 24.01
CA ASN A 158 -20.97 -13.24 22.92
C ASN A 158 -20.36 -12.96 21.54
N THR A 159 -19.05 -12.70 21.45
CA THR A 159 -18.36 -12.54 20.17
C THR A 159 -18.12 -13.89 19.48
N PRO A 160 -17.97 -13.94 18.14
CA PRO A 160 -17.64 -15.18 17.44
C PRO A 160 -16.38 -15.87 17.97
N HIS A 161 -15.35 -15.10 18.37
CA HIS A 161 -14.13 -15.62 18.99
C HIS A 161 -14.43 -16.25 20.37
N GLY A 162 -15.16 -15.53 21.24
CA GLY A 162 -15.53 -16.02 22.57
C GLY A 162 -16.35 -17.30 22.52
N ILE A 163 -17.38 -17.35 21.68
CA ILE A 163 -18.23 -18.54 21.50
C ILE A 163 -17.40 -19.73 21.00
N CYS A 164 -16.59 -19.54 19.95
CA CYS A 164 -15.76 -20.62 19.40
C CYS A 164 -14.71 -21.08 20.42
N GLY A 165 -14.11 -20.16 21.18
CA GLY A 165 -13.09 -20.46 22.18
C GLY A 165 -13.62 -21.28 23.35
N VAL A 166 -14.83 -20.96 23.85
CA VAL A 166 -15.48 -21.75 24.91
C VAL A 166 -15.84 -23.15 24.42
N ILE A 167 -16.36 -23.28 23.18
CA ILE A 167 -16.64 -24.58 22.57
C ILE A 167 -15.34 -25.39 22.42
N ALA A 168 -14.27 -24.76 21.91
CA ALA A 168 -12.96 -25.40 21.76
C ALA A 168 -12.41 -25.89 23.11
N LEU A 169 -12.55 -25.09 24.17
CA LEU A 169 -12.13 -25.47 25.53
C LEU A 169 -12.92 -26.68 26.04
N ALA A 170 -14.25 -26.66 25.91
CA ALA A 170 -15.11 -27.75 26.37
C ALA A 170 -14.75 -29.08 25.71
N PHE A 171 -14.59 -29.09 24.37
CA PHE A 171 -14.22 -30.30 23.64
C PHE A 171 -12.76 -30.71 23.89
N SER A 172 -11.86 -29.76 24.15
CA SER A 172 -10.47 -30.04 24.55
C SER A 172 -10.41 -30.78 25.88
N LEU A 173 -11.23 -30.38 26.87
CA LEU A 173 -11.33 -31.07 28.16
C LEU A 173 -11.89 -32.49 28.01
N ILE A 174 -12.91 -32.68 27.18
CA ILE A 174 -13.46 -34.01 26.88
C ILE A 174 -12.40 -34.89 26.18
N SER A 175 -11.66 -34.33 25.22
CA SER A 175 -10.56 -35.02 24.54
C SER A 175 -9.46 -35.43 25.53
N PHE A 176 -9.09 -34.54 26.43
CA PHE A 176 -8.07 -34.81 27.46
C PHE A 176 -8.50 -35.94 28.41
N ILE A 177 -9.74 -35.90 28.93
CA ILE A 177 -10.28 -36.95 29.82
C ILE A 177 -10.33 -38.30 29.10
N THR A 178 -10.87 -38.33 27.87
CA THR A 178 -10.91 -39.57 27.07
C THR A 178 -9.50 -40.09 26.74
N GLY A 179 -8.51 -39.20 26.58
CA GLY A 179 -7.10 -39.53 26.37
C GLY A 179 -6.47 -40.20 27.60
N ILE A 180 -6.68 -39.66 28.80
CA ILE A 180 -6.23 -40.28 30.07
C ILE A 180 -6.83 -41.68 30.23
N ILE A 181 -8.14 -41.82 29.99
CA ILE A 181 -8.85 -43.10 30.06
C ILE A 181 -8.25 -44.11 29.07
N ALA A 182 -7.87 -43.66 27.87
CA ALA A 182 -7.21 -44.50 26.87
C ALA A 182 -5.79 -44.91 27.30
N LEU A 183 -5.02 -44.01 27.94
CA LEU A 183 -3.62 -44.19 28.33
C LEU A 183 -3.47 -45.15 29.53
N PHE A 184 -4.28 -45.02 30.58
CA PHE A 184 -4.21 -45.87 31.79
C PHE A 184 -5.11 -47.11 31.74
N SER A 185 -5.51 -47.51 30.53
CA SER A 185 -6.53 -48.54 30.32
C SER A 185 -6.14 -49.98 30.69
N SER A 186 -5.06 -50.26 31.42
CA SER A 186 -4.79 -51.63 31.90
C SER A 186 -5.77 -52.04 33.01
N LYS A 187 -6.16 -51.13 33.91
CA LYS A 187 -7.19 -51.38 34.95
C LYS A 187 -8.62 -51.04 34.51
N VAL A 188 -8.80 -50.07 33.61
CA VAL A 188 -10.12 -49.68 33.07
C VAL A 188 -10.61 -50.62 31.96
N ARG A 189 -9.72 -51.39 31.32
CA ARG A 189 -10.05 -52.39 30.27
C ARG A 189 -11.08 -53.43 30.70
N LEU A 190 -11.18 -53.70 32.00
CA LEU A 190 -12.10 -54.67 32.56
C LEU A 190 -13.56 -54.17 32.55
N MET A 191 -13.79 -52.85 32.41
CA MET A 191 -15.13 -52.25 32.50
C MET A 191 -15.63 -51.65 31.17
N ILE A 192 -14.75 -51.20 30.26
CA ILE A 192 -15.13 -50.51 29.03
C ILE A 192 -14.33 -51.03 27.83
N LYS A 193 -15.02 -51.36 26.72
CA LYS A 193 -14.37 -51.74 25.44
C LYS A 193 -13.51 -50.57 24.94
N THR A 194 -12.23 -50.83 24.68
CA THR A 194 -11.24 -49.79 24.33
C THR A 194 -11.40 -49.23 22.91
N GLY A 195 -12.04 -49.96 22.00
CA GLY A 195 -12.27 -49.51 20.62
C GLY A 195 -13.13 -48.24 20.53
N PRO A 196 -14.36 -48.24 21.06
CA PRO A 196 -15.23 -47.06 21.06
C PRO A 196 -14.61 -45.82 21.72
N VAL A 197 -13.90 -45.99 22.83
CA VAL A 197 -13.24 -44.88 23.56
C VAL A 197 -12.16 -44.22 22.71
N LYS A 198 -11.37 -45.01 21.95
CA LYS A 198 -10.35 -44.47 21.04
C LYS A 198 -10.97 -43.71 19.87
N ILE A 199 -12.04 -44.25 19.28
CA ILE A 199 -12.75 -43.59 18.17
C ILE A 199 -13.34 -42.26 18.67
N LEU A 200 -13.94 -42.27 19.87
CA LEU A 200 -14.47 -41.06 20.51
C LEU A 200 -13.36 -40.04 20.78
N HIS A 201 -12.21 -40.45 21.34
CA HIS A 201 -11.07 -39.57 21.58
C HIS A 201 -10.57 -38.91 20.29
N ILE A 202 -10.45 -39.68 19.19
CA ILE A 202 -10.03 -39.13 17.90
C ILE A 202 -11.07 -38.16 17.34
N ALA A 203 -12.36 -38.50 17.39
CA ALA A 203 -13.43 -37.65 16.86
C ALA A 203 -13.55 -36.33 17.64
N VAL A 204 -13.57 -36.40 18.97
CA VAL A 204 -13.61 -35.22 19.85
C VAL A 204 -12.32 -34.39 19.70
N GLY A 205 -11.16 -35.06 19.60
CA GLY A 205 -9.87 -34.43 19.38
C GLY A 205 -9.81 -33.64 18.07
N LEU A 206 -10.21 -34.24 16.94
CA LEU A 206 -10.26 -33.57 15.65
C LEU A 206 -11.18 -32.35 15.67
N PHE A 207 -12.36 -32.48 16.28
CA PHE A 207 -13.29 -31.35 16.42
C PHE A 207 -12.70 -30.22 17.27
N ALA A 208 -12.05 -30.55 18.39
CA ALA A 208 -11.36 -29.57 19.23
C ALA A 208 -10.24 -28.83 18.46
N ILE A 209 -9.45 -29.55 17.64
CA ILE A 209 -8.41 -28.97 16.77
C ILE A 209 -9.03 -27.98 15.80
N SER A 210 -10.10 -28.37 15.09
CA SER A 210 -10.76 -27.50 14.12
C SER A 210 -11.32 -26.23 14.78
N MET A 211 -12.03 -26.37 15.91
CA MET A 211 -12.58 -25.22 16.63
C MET A 211 -11.50 -24.31 17.22
N GLY A 212 -10.40 -24.88 17.72
CA GLY A 212 -9.24 -24.10 18.20
C GLY A 212 -8.59 -23.29 17.09
N LEU A 213 -8.38 -23.89 15.91
CA LEU A 213 -7.82 -23.19 14.74
C LEU A 213 -8.74 -22.08 14.22
N ILE A 214 -10.05 -22.33 14.16
CA ILE A 214 -11.05 -21.31 13.78
C ILE A 214 -11.02 -20.14 14.78
N THR A 215 -10.98 -20.45 16.08
CA THR A 215 -10.90 -19.44 17.15
C THR A 215 -9.67 -18.55 17.00
N MET A 216 -8.50 -19.17 16.73
CA MET A 216 -7.26 -18.43 16.47
C MET A 216 -7.34 -17.57 15.20
N ALA A 217 -7.87 -18.11 14.10
CA ALA A 217 -8.01 -17.38 12.83
C ALA A 217 -8.96 -16.17 12.96
N ILE A 218 -10.04 -16.30 13.74
CA ILE A 218 -10.91 -15.17 14.07
C ILE A 218 -10.15 -14.17 14.94
N GLY A 219 -9.40 -14.65 15.95
CA GLY A 219 -8.62 -13.79 16.84
C GLY A 219 -7.64 -12.88 16.10
N PHE A 220 -6.93 -13.40 15.09
CA PHE A 220 -6.01 -12.60 14.26
C PHE A 220 -6.71 -11.54 13.40
N ASN A 221 -7.99 -11.73 13.07
CA ASN A 221 -8.78 -10.79 12.28
C ASN A 221 -9.54 -9.77 13.15
N MET A 222 -9.50 -9.88 14.48
CA MET A 222 -10.13 -8.90 15.35
C MET A 222 -9.33 -7.59 15.36
N ASP A 223 -10.04 -6.47 15.51
CA ASP A 223 -9.48 -5.11 15.48
C ASP A 223 -8.31 -4.94 16.47
N TYR A 224 -8.27 -5.71 17.55
CA TYR A 224 -7.19 -5.72 18.54
C TYR A 224 -5.81 -6.04 17.92
N PHE A 225 -5.71 -7.05 17.05
CA PHE A 225 -4.48 -7.37 16.31
C PHE A 225 -4.16 -6.35 15.20
N SER A 226 -5.17 -5.61 14.73
CA SER A 226 -5.03 -4.57 13.70
C SER A 226 -4.64 -3.18 14.26
N ALA A 227 -4.67 -2.98 15.59
CA ALA A 227 -4.70 -1.64 16.20
C ALA A 227 -3.46 -1.20 17.00
N THR A 228 -2.36 -1.97 17.09
CA THR A 228 -1.20 -1.57 17.92
C THR A 228 0.14 -1.53 17.18
N GLN A 229 0.15 -0.94 15.99
CA GLN A 229 1.36 -0.35 15.40
C GLN A 229 0.99 1.03 14.81
N PRO A 230 1.17 2.13 15.54
CA PRO A 230 0.73 3.46 15.11
C PRO A 230 1.40 3.93 13.81
N GLY A 231 2.57 3.37 13.45
CA GLY A 231 3.23 3.65 12.17
C GLY A 231 2.68 2.85 10.99
N LEU A 232 2.33 1.56 11.19
CA LEU A 232 1.95 0.66 10.10
C LEU A 232 0.44 0.63 9.83
N SER A 233 -0.39 0.74 10.88
CA SER A 233 -1.86 0.72 10.74
C SER A 233 -2.38 1.97 10.04
N THR A 234 -1.82 3.15 10.36
CA THR A 234 -2.12 4.41 9.65
C THR A 234 -1.70 4.32 8.17
N ALA A 235 -0.53 3.74 7.88
CA ALA A 235 -0.07 3.54 6.50
C ALA A 235 -0.90 2.49 5.73
N LEU A 236 -1.38 1.43 6.40
CA LEU A 236 -2.23 0.38 5.82
C LEU A 236 -3.68 0.85 5.62
N MET A 237 -4.22 1.61 6.57
CA MET A 237 -5.52 2.28 6.44
C MET A 237 -5.46 3.32 5.33
N ALA A 238 -4.44 4.19 5.31
CA ALA A 238 -4.17 5.10 4.20
C ALA A 238 -4.12 4.35 2.87
N ARG A 239 -3.34 3.27 2.74
CA ARG A 239 -3.30 2.43 1.52
C ARG A 239 -4.65 1.86 1.09
N ARG A 240 -5.50 1.46 2.04
CA ARG A 240 -6.83 0.89 1.76
C ARG A 240 -7.78 1.95 1.16
N TYR A 241 -7.71 3.20 1.64
CA TYR A 241 -8.53 4.30 1.13
C TYR A 241 -7.91 4.99 -0.09
N ASP A 242 -6.59 5.02 -0.19
CA ASP A 242 -5.84 5.67 -1.27
C ASP A 242 -6.01 4.97 -2.63
N THR A 243 -5.98 3.62 -2.64
CA THR A 243 -6.15 2.84 -3.89
C THR A 243 -7.59 2.77 -4.39
N ARG A 244 -8.58 3.12 -3.55
CA ARG A 244 -10.00 3.16 -3.91
C ARG A 244 -10.41 4.60 -4.12
N THR A 245 -10.31 5.08 -5.36
CA THR A 245 -10.28 6.52 -5.65
C THR A 245 -11.55 7.31 -5.32
N THR A 246 -12.70 6.64 -5.14
CA THR A 246 -14.01 7.27 -4.92
C THR A 246 -14.62 6.93 -3.56
N ILE A 247 -13.82 6.60 -2.55
CA ILE A 247 -14.33 6.34 -1.19
C ILE A 247 -13.90 7.41 -0.20
N PHE A 248 -14.78 7.71 0.76
CA PHE A 248 -14.44 8.58 1.87
C PHE A 248 -13.46 7.88 2.82
N SER A 249 -12.51 8.66 3.33
CA SER A 249 -11.70 8.27 4.48
C SER A 249 -12.58 8.22 5.75
N PRO A 250 -12.10 7.60 6.85
CA PRO A 250 -12.79 7.62 8.14
C PRO A 250 -13.07 9.03 8.69
N GLU A 251 -12.29 10.02 8.24
CA GLU A 251 -12.44 11.44 8.58
C GLU A 251 -13.42 12.19 7.65
N GLY A 252 -14.04 11.50 6.68
CA GLY A 252 -14.93 12.10 5.68
C GLY A 252 -14.21 12.86 4.57
N ARG A 253 -12.94 12.56 4.31
CA ARG A 253 -12.10 13.23 3.30
C ARG A 253 -11.94 12.37 2.04
N LEU A 254 -11.61 13.00 0.92
CA LEU A 254 -11.30 12.32 -0.33
C LEU A 254 -9.79 12.46 -0.63
N TYR A 255 -9.00 11.48 -0.22
CA TYR A 255 -7.53 11.58 -0.31
C TYR A 255 -7.02 11.79 -1.73
N GLN A 256 -7.62 11.15 -2.74
CA GLN A 256 -7.22 11.35 -4.14
C GLN A 256 -7.42 12.80 -4.62
N VAL A 257 -8.44 13.50 -4.13
CA VAL A 257 -8.65 14.92 -4.43
C VAL A 257 -7.56 15.77 -3.78
N GLU A 258 -7.18 15.46 -2.54
CA GLU A 258 -6.11 16.16 -1.84
C GLU A 258 -4.75 15.95 -2.49
N TYR A 259 -4.45 14.73 -2.95
CA TYR A 259 -3.23 14.46 -3.71
C TYR A 259 -3.20 15.18 -5.05
N ALA A 260 -4.34 15.30 -5.73
CA ALA A 260 -4.44 16.11 -6.93
C ALA A 260 -4.19 17.61 -6.64
N MET A 261 -4.74 18.14 -5.54
CA MET A 261 -4.47 19.52 -5.11
C MET A 261 -2.99 19.73 -4.78
N GLU A 262 -2.33 18.76 -4.16
CA GLU A 262 -0.89 18.83 -3.88
C GLU A 262 -0.06 18.78 -5.18
N ALA A 263 -0.43 17.93 -6.14
CA ALA A 263 0.24 17.90 -7.45
C ALA A 263 0.13 19.26 -8.18
N ILE A 264 -1.01 19.96 -8.02
CA ILE A 264 -1.20 21.30 -8.55
C ILE A 264 -0.36 22.33 -7.79
N SER A 265 -0.19 22.19 -6.48
CA SER A 265 0.68 23.07 -5.67
C SER A 265 2.10 23.11 -6.25
N HIS A 266 2.56 22.00 -6.83
CA HIS A 266 3.86 21.89 -7.49
C HIS A 266 3.85 22.20 -8.98
N ALA A 267 2.74 22.61 -9.58
CA ALA A 267 2.68 23.03 -10.98
C ALA A 267 3.14 24.49 -11.13
N GLY A 268 3.53 24.89 -12.35
CA GLY A 268 3.98 26.27 -12.55
C GLY A 268 2.84 27.28 -12.32
N THR A 269 3.18 28.41 -11.72
CA THR A 269 2.24 29.43 -11.22
C THR A 269 1.34 29.99 -12.33
N SER A 270 0.07 30.24 -12.04
CA SER A 270 -0.83 31.00 -12.92
C SER A 270 -1.80 31.84 -12.10
N LEU A 271 -1.92 33.11 -12.46
CA LEU A 271 -2.77 34.08 -11.80
C LEU A 271 -3.72 34.76 -12.79
N GLY A 272 -4.84 35.24 -12.25
CA GLY A 272 -5.82 36.02 -12.99
C GLY A 272 -6.21 37.27 -12.21
N ILE A 273 -6.40 38.37 -12.92
CA ILE A 273 -6.79 39.67 -12.35
C ILE A 273 -7.91 40.26 -13.20
N LEU A 274 -9.05 40.52 -12.56
CA LEU A 274 -10.20 41.22 -13.12
C LEU A 274 -9.97 42.73 -13.02
N ALA A 275 -10.01 43.41 -14.16
CA ALA A 275 -9.92 44.86 -14.25
C ALA A 275 -11.28 45.46 -14.68
N THR A 276 -11.38 46.78 -14.60
CA THR A 276 -12.60 47.52 -15.00
C THR A 276 -12.85 47.50 -16.51
N ASP A 277 -11.77 47.51 -17.30
CA ASP A 277 -11.77 47.57 -18.76
C ASP A 277 -11.35 46.25 -19.44
N GLY A 278 -11.03 45.20 -18.67
CA GLY A 278 -10.69 43.89 -19.20
C GLY A 278 -10.35 42.84 -18.13
N ILE A 279 -9.77 41.71 -18.57
CA ILE A 279 -9.24 40.66 -17.68
C ILE A 279 -7.87 40.25 -18.19
N LEU A 280 -6.97 39.94 -17.25
CA LEU A 280 -5.64 39.41 -17.52
C LEU A 280 -5.51 38.00 -16.93
N LEU A 281 -4.93 37.09 -17.71
CA LEU A 281 -4.31 35.87 -17.22
C LEU A 281 -2.79 35.97 -17.42
N ALA A 282 -2.03 35.61 -16.40
CA ALA A 282 -0.58 35.50 -16.45
C ALA A 282 -0.15 34.11 -15.95
N ALA A 283 0.81 33.48 -16.62
CA ALA A 283 1.26 32.14 -16.30
C ALA A 283 2.78 32.02 -16.44
N GLU A 284 3.38 31.22 -15.55
CA GLU A 284 4.77 30.80 -15.63
C GLU A 284 4.94 29.75 -16.75
N ARG A 285 5.87 30.00 -17.67
CA ARG A 285 6.37 29.01 -18.62
C ARG A 285 7.46 28.18 -17.94
N ARG A 286 7.17 26.90 -17.69
CA ARG A 286 8.16 25.99 -17.07
C ARG A 286 9.22 25.54 -18.07
N ASN A 287 8.78 25.25 -19.30
CA ASN A 287 9.64 24.69 -20.33
C ASN A 287 10.26 25.83 -21.15
N THR A 288 11.44 26.30 -20.73
CA THR A 288 12.19 27.37 -21.41
C THR A 288 13.50 26.87 -22.02
N ASN A 289 13.59 25.57 -22.33
CA ASN A 289 14.77 25.03 -22.96
C ASN A 289 14.88 25.58 -24.39
N LYS A 290 16.07 26.09 -24.77
CA LYS A 290 16.34 26.67 -26.09
C LYS A 290 16.15 25.69 -27.27
N LEU A 291 16.08 24.39 -26.98
CA LEU A 291 15.80 23.34 -27.97
C LEU A 291 14.32 23.15 -28.24
N LEU A 292 13.43 23.80 -27.49
CA LEU A 292 12.00 23.76 -27.75
C LEU A 292 11.67 24.63 -28.95
N ASP A 293 10.88 24.07 -29.85
CA ASP A 293 10.33 24.79 -30.98
C ASP A 293 9.09 25.56 -30.54
N GLU A 294 9.16 26.89 -30.51
CA GLU A 294 8.08 27.78 -30.08
C GLU A 294 7.04 28.00 -31.20
N VAL A 295 6.57 26.91 -31.80
CA VAL A 295 5.55 26.94 -32.87
C VAL A 295 4.14 27.19 -32.36
N PHE A 296 3.90 26.95 -31.07
CA PHE A 296 2.60 27.18 -30.45
C PHE A 296 2.51 28.61 -29.93
N PHE A 297 1.35 29.25 -30.14
CA PHE A 297 1.09 30.61 -29.68
C PHE A 297 1.10 30.76 -28.15
N SER A 298 0.96 29.66 -27.40
CA SER A 298 0.79 29.62 -25.95
C SER A 298 1.10 28.22 -25.42
N GLU A 299 1.69 28.12 -24.23
CA GLU A 299 1.94 26.84 -23.53
C GLU A 299 0.79 26.49 -22.56
N LYS A 300 0.26 27.50 -21.84
CA LYS A 300 -0.71 27.28 -20.76
C LYS A 300 -2.06 27.93 -20.96
N ILE A 301 -2.17 28.86 -21.91
CA ILE A 301 -3.36 29.66 -22.16
C ILE A 301 -4.11 29.13 -23.38
N TYR A 302 -5.32 28.62 -23.18
CA TYR A 302 -6.12 27.98 -24.22
C TYR A 302 -7.37 28.81 -24.52
N LYS A 303 -7.55 29.21 -25.78
CA LYS A 303 -8.83 29.75 -26.24
C LYS A 303 -9.89 28.64 -26.23
N LEU A 304 -11.03 28.90 -25.57
CA LEU A 304 -12.15 27.96 -25.45
C LEU A 304 -13.26 28.26 -26.47
N ASN A 305 -13.60 29.54 -26.63
CA ASN A 305 -14.48 30.06 -27.67
C ASN A 305 -14.11 31.52 -27.96
N ASP A 306 -14.96 32.27 -28.67
CA ASP A 306 -14.67 33.67 -29.01
C ASP A 306 -14.74 34.64 -27.83
N ASP A 307 -15.37 34.25 -26.72
CA ASP A 307 -15.63 35.10 -25.55
C ASP A 307 -14.94 34.60 -24.27
N MET A 308 -14.21 33.47 -24.32
CA MET A 308 -13.60 32.82 -23.14
C MET A 308 -12.25 32.18 -23.45
N VAL A 309 -11.36 32.29 -22.45
CA VAL A 309 -10.01 31.73 -22.44
C VAL A 309 -9.76 31.10 -21.08
N CYS A 310 -8.96 30.05 -21.02
CA CYS A 310 -8.51 29.51 -19.75
C CYS A 310 -7.00 29.36 -19.65
N SER A 311 -6.46 29.40 -18.44
CA SER A 311 -5.10 29.01 -18.10
C SER A 311 -5.12 27.80 -17.17
N VAL A 312 -4.16 26.89 -17.32
CA VAL A 312 -4.13 25.61 -16.61
C VAL A 312 -2.92 25.50 -15.69
N ALA A 313 -3.10 24.89 -14.51
CA ALA A 313 -2.01 24.46 -13.65
C ALA A 313 -2.25 23.02 -13.20
N GLY A 314 -1.26 22.15 -13.41
CA GLY A 314 -1.34 20.72 -13.09
C GLY A 314 -0.73 19.86 -14.20
N ILE A 315 -1.32 18.69 -14.41
CA ILE A 315 -0.91 17.73 -15.43
C ILE A 315 -1.41 18.19 -16.81
N THR A 316 -0.49 18.49 -17.73
CA THR A 316 -0.82 19.03 -19.07
C THR A 316 -1.64 18.07 -19.94
N SER A 317 -1.42 16.75 -19.82
CA SER A 317 -2.22 15.77 -20.57
C SER A 317 -3.70 15.86 -20.22
N ASP A 318 -4.01 16.04 -18.94
CA ASP A 318 -5.37 16.09 -18.43
C ASP A 318 -6.02 17.41 -18.82
N ALA A 319 -5.24 18.50 -18.78
CA ALA A 319 -5.66 19.80 -19.30
C ALA A 319 -6.05 19.75 -20.80
N ASN A 320 -5.34 18.97 -21.62
CA ASN A 320 -5.69 18.82 -23.04
C ASN A 320 -7.05 18.13 -23.24
N VAL A 321 -7.35 17.11 -22.44
CA VAL A 321 -8.65 16.42 -22.49
C VAL A 321 -9.77 17.40 -22.09
N LEU A 322 -9.57 18.15 -21.01
CA LEU A 322 -10.58 19.05 -20.48
C LEU A 322 -10.80 20.27 -21.35
N THR A 323 -9.75 20.89 -21.88
CA THR A 323 -9.88 22.02 -22.80
C THR A 323 -10.61 21.61 -24.08
N ASN A 324 -10.39 20.38 -24.57
CA ASN A 324 -11.15 19.85 -25.70
C ASN A 324 -12.63 19.65 -25.37
N GLU A 325 -12.96 19.07 -24.21
CA GLU A 325 -14.35 18.91 -23.79
C GLU A 325 -15.04 20.26 -23.55
N LEU A 326 -14.36 21.23 -22.94
CA LEU A 326 -14.85 22.60 -22.75
C LEU A 326 -15.20 23.28 -24.08
N ARG A 327 -14.33 23.12 -25.10
CA ARG A 327 -14.61 23.60 -26.47
C ARG A 327 -15.85 22.93 -27.06
N LEU A 328 -15.97 21.61 -26.93
CA LEU A 328 -17.13 20.87 -27.43
C LEU A 328 -18.42 21.30 -26.74
N ILE A 329 -18.40 21.51 -25.43
CA ILE A 329 -19.57 21.96 -24.66
C ILE A 329 -19.98 23.37 -25.09
N ALA A 330 -19.02 24.29 -25.22
CA ALA A 330 -19.29 25.65 -25.68
C ALA A 330 -19.94 25.66 -27.07
N GLN A 331 -19.44 24.83 -28.00
CA GLN A 331 -20.00 24.71 -29.35
C GLN A 331 -21.36 24.01 -29.37
N ARG A 332 -21.58 22.99 -28.54
CA ARG A 332 -22.90 22.33 -28.39
C ARG A 332 -23.95 23.32 -27.88
N TYR A 333 -23.60 24.15 -26.90
CA TYR A 333 -24.49 25.20 -26.41
C TYR A 333 -24.82 26.21 -27.50
N LEU A 334 -23.80 26.70 -28.23
CA LEU A 334 -24.00 27.64 -29.33
C LEU A 334 -24.91 27.05 -30.41
N LEU A 335 -24.71 25.78 -30.77
CA LEU A 335 -25.56 25.06 -31.71
C LEU A 335 -27.02 24.96 -31.23
N GLN A 336 -27.22 24.70 -29.94
CA GLN A 336 -28.55 24.48 -29.37
C GLN A 336 -29.33 25.79 -29.16
N TYR A 337 -28.67 26.86 -28.71
CA TYR A 337 -29.33 28.09 -28.27
C TYR A 337 -29.10 29.28 -29.21
N GLY A 338 -28.20 29.16 -30.19
CA GLY A 338 -27.89 30.24 -31.14
C GLY A 338 -27.13 31.42 -30.54
N GLU A 339 -26.58 31.27 -29.33
CA GLU A 339 -25.82 32.30 -28.62
C GLU A 339 -24.61 31.72 -27.87
N SER A 340 -23.60 32.56 -27.59
CA SER A 340 -22.43 32.16 -26.81
C SER A 340 -22.82 31.65 -25.42
N ILE A 341 -22.19 30.56 -24.98
CA ILE A 341 -22.41 30.02 -23.63
C ILE A 341 -22.02 31.04 -22.55
N PRO A 342 -22.85 31.26 -21.52
CA PRO A 342 -22.48 32.07 -20.36
C PRO A 342 -21.30 31.48 -19.59
N CYS A 343 -20.51 32.30 -18.88
CA CYS A 343 -19.29 31.87 -18.19
C CYS A 343 -19.53 30.98 -16.94
N LYS A 344 -20.77 30.59 -16.64
CA LYS A 344 -21.14 29.85 -15.43
C LYS A 344 -21.04 28.33 -15.62
N ARG A 345 -20.35 27.65 -14.68
CA ARG A 345 -20.17 26.18 -14.50
C ARG A 345 -18.98 25.54 -15.24
N PRO A 346 -17.74 25.83 -14.81
CA PRO A 346 -16.56 25.08 -15.24
C PRO A 346 -16.44 23.68 -14.58
N PHE A 347 -15.61 22.80 -15.17
CA PHE A 347 -15.36 21.41 -14.72
C PHE A 347 -14.10 21.28 -13.84
N GLY A 348 -14.02 20.18 -13.07
CA GLY A 348 -13.09 19.99 -11.96
C GLY A 348 -11.64 19.60 -12.31
N VAL A 349 -10.85 20.58 -12.73
CA VAL A 349 -9.37 20.64 -12.57
C VAL A 349 -9.00 22.07 -12.21
N SER A 350 -7.82 22.30 -11.62
CA SER A 350 -7.33 23.66 -11.37
C SER A 350 -7.08 24.44 -12.65
N ILE A 351 -8.10 25.19 -13.06
CA ILE A 351 -8.15 25.98 -14.27
C ILE A 351 -8.67 27.36 -13.89
N LEU A 352 -8.01 28.40 -14.40
CA LEU A 352 -8.51 29.77 -14.36
C LEU A 352 -9.24 30.06 -15.67
N TYR A 353 -10.44 30.61 -15.59
CA TYR A 353 -11.24 31.00 -16.74
C TYR A 353 -11.39 32.51 -16.73
N MET A 354 -11.06 33.18 -17.83
CA MET A 354 -11.45 34.55 -18.08
C MET A 354 -12.44 34.61 -19.23
N GLY A 355 -13.49 35.41 -19.08
CA GLY A 355 -14.50 35.55 -20.11
C GLY A 355 -15.34 36.79 -19.96
N TRP A 356 -16.10 37.08 -21.01
CA TRP A 356 -17.13 38.12 -20.99
C TRP A 356 -18.47 37.52 -21.40
N ASP A 357 -19.54 37.88 -20.68
CA ASP A 357 -20.90 37.60 -21.14
C ASP A 357 -21.82 38.82 -20.97
N LYS A 358 -22.97 38.76 -21.64
CA LYS A 358 -23.97 39.83 -21.65
C LYS A 358 -24.68 40.04 -20.30
N HIS A 359 -24.56 39.09 -19.37
CA HIS A 359 -25.31 39.11 -18.11
C HIS A 359 -24.51 39.74 -16.97
N TYR A 360 -23.22 39.45 -16.90
CA TYR A 360 -22.34 39.85 -15.80
C TYR A 360 -21.08 40.57 -16.26
N GLY A 361 -20.88 40.73 -17.58
CA GLY A 361 -19.68 41.35 -18.13
C GLY A 361 -18.45 40.48 -17.92
N TYR A 362 -17.33 41.11 -17.56
CA TYR A 362 -16.06 40.45 -17.31
C TYR A 362 -16.13 39.55 -16.07
N GLN A 363 -15.73 38.29 -16.21
CA GLN A 363 -15.73 37.31 -15.14
C GLN A 363 -14.44 36.50 -15.12
N LEU A 364 -13.92 36.28 -13.91
CA LEU A 364 -12.81 35.39 -13.62
C LEU A 364 -13.31 34.27 -12.70
N TYR A 365 -13.14 33.03 -13.12
CA TYR A 365 -13.46 31.84 -12.33
C TYR A 365 -12.24 30.97 -12.11
N GLN A 366 -12.27 30.21 -11.02
CA GLN A 366 -11.33 29.16 -10.72
C GLN A 366 -12.12 27.88 -10.43
N SER A 367 -11.71 26.76 -11.01
CA SER A 367 -12.14 25.42 -10.59
C SER A 367 -11.00 24.69 -9.88
N ASP A 368 -11.28 23.57 -9.22
CA ASP A 368 -10.30 22.66 -8.64
C ASP A 368 -10.68 21.18 -8.87
N PRO A 369 -9.78 20.20 -8.61
CA PRO A 369 -10.07 18.78 -8.83
C PRO A 369 -11.22 18.19 -8.02
N SER A 370 -11.71 18.89 -6.98
CA SER A 370 -12.87 18.44 -6.21
C SER A 370 -14.18 18.64 -6.97
N GLY A 371 -14.16 19.35 -8.10
CA GLY A 371 -15.34 19.76 -8.85
C GLY A 371 -15.97 21.05 -8.33
N ASN A 372 -15.35 21.68 -7.33
CA ASN A 372 -15.76 23.00 -6.87
C ASN A 372 -15.26 24.08 -7.82
N TYR A 373 -16.01 25.18 -7.87
CA TYR A 373 -15.61 26.38 -8.59
C TYR A 373 -16.07 27.64 -7.86
N GLY A 374 -15.33 28.72 -8.05
CA GLY A 374 -15.61 30.03 -7.45
C GLY A 374 -15.29 31.17 -8.39
N GLY A 375 -16.08 32.24 -8.31
CA GLY A 375 -15.80 33.51 -8.99
C GLY A 375 -14.84 34.36 -8.16
N TRP A 376 -13.85 34.97 -8.80
CA TRP A 376 -12.79 35.74 -8.14
C TRP A 376 -12.57 37.09 -8.84
N LYS A 377 -12.12 38.08 -8.08
CA LYS A 377 -11.62 39.37 -8.62
C LYS A 377 -10.14 39.30 -8.94
N ALA A 378 -9.37 38.61 -8.10
CA ALA A 378 -8.00 38.23 -8.39
C ALA A 378 -7.74 36.90 -7.67
N THR A 379 -7.04 35.98 -8.32
CA THR A 379 -6.67 34.68 -7.73
C THR A 379 -5.41 34.12 -8.37
N CYS A 380 -4.83 33.11 -7.74
CA CYS A 380 -3.64 32.41 -8.22
C CYS A 380 -3.74 30.91 -7.90
N ILE A 381 -3.27 30.07 -8.83
CA ILE A 381 -3.12 28.62 -8.71
C ILE A 381 -1.68 28.23 -9.04
N GLY A 382 -1.29 27.02 -8.64
CA GLY A 382 0.08 26.53 -8.83
C GLY A 382 1.01 26.87 -7.67
N ASN A 383 2.30 26.81 -7.95
CA ASN A 383 3.37 27.04 -6.98
C ASN A 383 3.31 28.45 -6.40
N ASN A 384 3.60 28.55 -5.10
CA ASN A 384 3.59 29.80 -4.33
C ASN A 384 2.28 30.61 -4.43
N SER A 385 1.14 29.96 -4.76
CA SER A 385 -0.17 30.61 -4.88
C SER A 385 -0.61 31.32 -3.59
N ALA A 386 -0.30 30.78 -2.41
CA ALA A 386 -0.61 31.43 -1.13
C ALA A 386 0.09 32.80 -0.98
N ALA A 387 1.37 32.89 -1.34
CA ALA A 387 2.12 34.15 -1.32
C ALA A 387 1.63 35.13 -2.40
N ALA A 388 1.29 34.61 -3.58
CA ALA A 388 0.69 35.39 -4.66
C ALA A 388 -0.64 36.03 -4.23
N VAL A 389 -1.54 35.24 -3.65
CA VAL A 389 -2.84 35.71 -3.15
C VAL A 389 -2.67 36.73 -2.02
N SER A 390 -1.68 36.55 -1.14
CA SER A 390 -1.36 37.53 -0.09
C SER A 390 -0.97 38.89 -0.71
N SER A 391 -0.10 38.87 -1.73
CA SER A 391 0.32 40.08 -2.44
C SER A 391 -0.85 40.73 -3.19
N LEU A 392 -1.68 39.93 -3.88
CA LEU A 392 -2.87 40.41 -4.57
C LEU A 392 -3.85 41.09 -3.61
N LYS A 393 -4.07 40.53 -2.41
CA LYS A 393 -4.96 41.13 -1.40
C LYS A 393 -4.50 42.50 -0.91
N GLN A 394 -3.19 42.76 -0.90
CA GLN A 394 -2.64 44.02 -0.42
C GLN A 394 -2.69 45.12 -1.48
N GLU A 395 -2.50 44.75 -2.74
CA GLU A 395 -2.23 45.71 -3.81
C GLU A 395 -3.41 45.89 -4.78
N TYR A 396 -4.30 44.90 -4.90
CA TYR A 396 -5.48 44.99 -5.75
C TYR A 396 -6.51 45.98 -5.20
N LYS A 397 -7.00 46.87 -6.08
CA LYS A 397 -8.03 47.86 -5.73
C LYS A 397 -9.33 47.52 -6.44
N GLU A 398 -10.30 47.07 -5.65
CA GLU A 398 -11.59 46.67 -6.16
C GLU A 398 -12.28 47.81 -6.93
N ASN A 399 -12.76 47.51 -8.15
CA ASN A 399 -13.47 48.43 -9.04
C ASN A 399 -12.67 49.66 -9.51
N GLU A 400 -11.37 49.73 -9.23
CA GLU A 400 -10.49 50.82 -9.67
C GLU A 400 -9.39 50.32 -10.60
N THR A 401 -8.90 49.09 -10.37
CA THR A 401 -7.79 48.52 -11.15
C THR A 401 -8.12 48.46 -12.64
N THR A 402 -7.35 49.20 -13.43
CA THR A 402 -7.36 49.16 -14.90
C THR A 402 -6.53 47.99 -15.43
N LEU A 403 -6.69 47.64 -16.70
CA LEU A 403 -5.95 46.53 -17.31
C LEU A 403 -4.44 46.77 -17.30
N ALA A 404 -3.99 48.01 -17.48
CA ALA A 404 -2.57 48.37 -17.40
C ALA A 404 -2.02 48.19 -15.97
N GLU A 405 -2.77 48.61 -14.96
CA GLU A 405 -2.41 48.37 -13.56
C GLU A 405 -2.43 46.89 -13.19
N ALA A 406 -3.39 46.12 -13.74
CA ALA A 406 -3.44 44.67 -13.58
C ALA A 406 -2.21 43.98 -14.19
N GLN A 407 -1.74 44.44 -15.35
CA GLN A 407 -0.49 43.95 -15.97
C GLN A 407 0.73 44.23 -15.10
N ALA A 408 0.88 45.46 -14.60
CA ALA A 408 1.96 45.83 -13.71
C ALA A 408 1.93 45.01 -12.40
N LEU A 409 0.73 44.84 -11.82
CA LEU A 409 0.53 44.04 -10.62
C LEU A 409 0.86 42.56 -10.85
N ALA A 410 0.48 42.00 -12.01
CA ALA A 410 0.82 40.62 -12.36
C ALA A 410 2.34 40.41 -12.41
N ILE A 411 3.09 41.31 -13.06
CA ILE A 411 4.56 41.26 -13.10
C ILE A 411 5.15 41.32 -11.70
N LYS A 412 4.67 42.24 -10.85
CA LYS A 412 5.11 42.37 -9.47
C LYS A 412 4.83 41.14 -8.60
N VAL A 413 3.70 40.48 -8.82
CA VAL A 413 3.36 39.25 -8.10
C VAL A 413 4.23 38.09 -8.60
N LEU A 414 4.44 37.97 -9.91
CA LEU A 414 5.30 36.94 -10.49
C LEU A 414 6.76 37.11 -10.07
N SER A 415 7.29 38.33 -10.02
CA SER A 415 8.67 38.59 -9.57
C SER A 415 8.91 38.17 -8.11
N LYS A 416 7.89 38.27 -7.25
CA LYS A 416 7.94 37.82 -5.85
C LYS A 416 7.74 36.31 -5.66
N THR A 417 7.08 35.64 -6.61
CA THR A 417 6.60 34.26 -6.43
C THR A 417 7.40 33.23 -7.22
N LEU A 418 8.10 33.67 -8.27
CA LEU A 418 9.01 32.84 -9.03
C LEU A 418 10.39 32.84 -8.36
N ASP A 419 10.98 31.66 -8.19
CA ASP A 419 12.30 31.46 -7.59
C ASP A 419 13.44 31.87 -8.54
N MET A 420 13.45 33.14 -8.95
CA MET A 420 14.46 33.72 -9.83
C MET A 420 14.82 35.14 -9.41
N THR A 421 16.09 35.51 -9.61
CA THR A 421 16.62 36.82 -9.24
C THR A 421 16.11 37.94 -10.14
N LYS A 422 15.78 37.63 -11.40
CA LYS A 422 15.21 38.54 -12.38
C LYS A 422 14.19 37.80 -13.25
N LEU A 423 13.08 38.47 -13.50
CA LEU A 423 12.04 37.96 -14.38
C LEU A 423 12.48 38.11 -15.83
N THR A 424 12.32 37.08 -16.65
CA THR A 424 12.62 37.14 -18.09
C THR A 424 11.34 36.94 -18.91
N PRO A 425 11.24 37.55 -20.11
CA PRO A 425 10.01 37.47 -20.90
C PRO A 425 9.71 36.05 -21.40
N GLU A 426 10.71 35.18 -21.55
CA GLU A 426 10.50 33.78 -21.96
C GLU A 426 9.86 32.93 -20.85
N LYS A 427 9.94 33.39 -19.60
CA LYS A 427 9.38 32.70 -18.42
C LYS A 427 7.94 33.06 -18.14
N VAL A 428 7.41 34.09 -18.80
CA VAL A 428 6.08 34.63 -18.51
C VAL A 428 5.25 34.63 -19.78
N GLU A 429 4.04 34.10 -19.65
CA GLU A 429 3.02 34.20 -20.68
C GLU A 429 1.87 35.05 -20.15
N MET A 430 1.37 36.00 -20.95
CA MET A 430 0.25 36.87 -20.56
C MET A 430 -0.78 36.95 -21.68
N ALA A 431 -2.05 36.85 -21.33
CA ALA A 431 -3.16 37.08 -22.23
C ALA A 431 -4.19 38.02 -21.63
N THR A 432 -4.66 38.97 -22.44
CA THR A 432 -5.72 39.89 -22.06
C THR A 432 -7.00 39.61 -22.85
N LEU A 433 -8.12 39.88 -22.19
CA LEU A 433 -9.45 39.85 -22.76
C LEU A 433 -10.10 41.21 -22.56
N THR A 434 -10.45 41.87 -23.66
CA THR A 434 -11.09 43.19 -23.68
C THR A 434 -12.32 43.18 -24.59
N ARG A 435 -13.17 44.20 -24.45
CA ARG A 435 -14.35 44.41 -25.30
C ARG A 435 -14.19 45.68 -26.10
N LYS A 436 -14.23 45.57 -27.43
CA LYS A 436 -14.21 46.71 -28.35
C LYS A 436 -15.31 46.52 -29.41
N ASP A 437 -16.10 47.55 -29.66
CA ASP A 437 -17.19 47.52 -30.65
C ASP A 437 -18.16 46.33 -30.46
N ASN A 438 -18.51 46.02 -29.20
CA ASN A 438 -19.31 44.84 -28.84
C ASN A 438 -18.73 43.51 -29.35
N LYS A 439 -17.41 43.39 -29.49
CA LYS A 439 -16.71 42.14 -29.76
C LYS A 439 -15.62 41.90 -28.74
N THR A 440 -15.43 40.63 -28.36
CA THR A 440 -14.38 40.23 -27.44
C THR A 440 -13.09 40.14 -28.24
N ILE A 441 -12.04 40.79 -27.73
CA ILE A 441 -10.70 40.74 -28.28
C ILE A 441 -9.83 40.01 -27.26
N ILE A 442 -9.39 38.83 -27.65
CA ILE A 442 -8.42 38.02 -26.92
C ILE A 442 -7.06 38.28 -27.55
N ARG A 443 -6.09 38.68 -26.73
CA ARG A 443 -4.73 38.96 -27.19
C ARG A 443 -3.71 38.32 -26.27
N ILE A 444 -2.87 37.46 -26.82
CA ILE A 444 -1.66 36.98 -26.16
C ILE A 444 -0.57 38.03 -26.40
N LEU A 445 0.08 38.49 -25.34
CA LEU A 445 1.13 39.49 -25.41
C LEU A 445 2.38 38.88 -26.05
N THR A 446 3.04 39.65 -26.90
CA THR A 446 4.32 39.22 -27.49
C THR A 446 5.46 39.36 -26.47
N SER A 447 6.54 38.59 -26.66
CA SER A 447 7.72 38.66 -25.78
C SER A 447 8.26 40.09 -25.61
N THR A 448 8.24 40.90 -26.67
CA THR A 448 8.68 42.31 -26.62
C THR A 448 7.77 43.22 -25.79
N GLU A 449 6.48 42.89 -25.69
CA GLU A 449 5.55 43.63 -24.83
C GLU A 449 5.70 43.23 -23.37
N VAL A 450 5.90 41.93 -23.11
CA VAL A 450 6.22 41.43 -21.77
C VAL A 450 7.53 42.03 -21.27
N GLU A 451 8.56 42.09 -22.13
CA GLU A 451 9.85 42.69 -21.81
C GLU A 451 9.72 44.18 -21.40
N LYS A 452 8.89 44.95 -22.10
CA LYS A 452 8.60 46.35 -21.73
C LYS A 452 7.97 46.46 -20.35
N LEU A 453 6.99 45.61 -20.04
CA LEU A 453 6.33 45.60 -18.73
C LEU A 453 7.31 45.23 -17.60
N ILE A 454 8.23 44.29 -17.86
CA ILE A 454 9.30 43.92 -16.92
C ILE A 454 10.25 45.11 -16.70
N ALA A 455 10.68 45.77 -17.77
CA ALA A 455 11.59 46.92 -17.68
C ALA A 455 10.96 48.11 -16.94
N GLU A 456 9.67 48.37 -17.17
CA GLU A 456 8.91 49.39 -16.43
C GLU A 456 8.82 49.03 -14.94
N PHE A 457 8.55 47.76 -14.61
CA PHE A 457 8.53 47.28 -13.23
C PHE A 457 9.90 47.48 -12.54
N GLU A 458 10.99 47.03 -13.15
CA GLU A 458 12.35 47.19 -12.59
C GLU A 458 12.70 48.67 -12.33
N LYS A 459 12.28 49.57 -13.23
CA LYS A 459 12.45 51.01 -13.05
C LYS A 459 11.67 51.53 -11.85
N THR A 460 10.39 51.17 -11.73
CA THR A 460 9.56 51.61 -10.59
C THR A 460 10.05 51.08 -9.25
N GLU A 461 10.58 49.86 -9.22
CA GLU A 461 11.16 49.26 -8.01
C GLU A 461 12.45 49.97 -7.60
N ALA A 462 13.34 50.27 -8.56
CA ALA A 462 14.56 51.03 -8.30
C ALA A 462 14.29 52.45 -7.79
N GLU A 463 13.26 53.12 -8.33
CA GLU A 463 12.81 54.44 -7.86
C GLU A 463 12.24 54.37 -6.44
N ALA A 464 11.45 53.34 -6.12
CA ALA A 464 10.90 53.13 -4.78
C ALA A 464 12.00 52.84 -3.74
N GLU A 465 12.99 52.02 -4.09
CA GLU A 465 14.16 51.76 -3.23
C GLU A 465 15.00 53.03 -3.00
N ALA A 466 15.21 53.83 -4.06
CA ALA A 466 15.93 55.09 -3.96
C ALA A 466 15.19 56.09 -3.06
N ALA A 467 13.86 56.12 -3.11
CA ALA A 467 13.04 56.95 -2.23
C ALA A 467 13.08 56.49 -0.77
N MET A 468 13.13 55.18 -0.49
CA MET A 468 13.28 54.65 0.87
C MET A 468 14.68 54.90 1.47
N LYS A 469 15.71 55.05 0.62
CA LYS A 469 17.09 55.35 1.03
C LYS A 469 17.36 56.85 1.28
N GLN A 470 16.41 57.74 0.96
CA GLN A 470 16.53 59.17 1.31
C GLN A 470 16.10 59.42 2.76
N PRO A 471 16.89 60.15 3.58
CA PRO A 471 16.51 60.45 4.96
C PRO A 471 15.23 61.31 4.98
N PRO A 472 14.37 61.16 6.02
CA PRO A 472 13.16 61.98 6.12
C PRO A 472 13.56 63.45 6.10
N LYS A 473 12.91 64.23 5.21
CA LYS A 473 13.11 65.69 5.16
C LYS A 473 12.78 66.25 6.55
N SER A 474 13.80 66.83 7.18
CA SER A 474 13.80 67.43 8.52
C SER A 474 12.77 68.52 8.69
#